data_AF-A0AAJ3B1M1-F1
#
_entry.id   AF-A0AAJ3B1M1-F1
#
_cell.length_a   1.000
_cell.length_b   1.000
_cell.length_c   1.000
_cell.angle_alpha   90.00
_cell.angle_beta   90.00
_cell.angle_gamma   90.00
#
_symmetry.space_group_name_H-M   'P 1'
#
loop_
_entity.id
_entity.type
_entity.pdbx_description
1 polymer ?
#
loop_
_entity_poly.entity_id
_entity_poly.type
_entity_poly.pdbx_seq_one_letter_code
_entity_poly.pdbx_strand_id
1 'polypeptide(L)'
;MSRTKVPFSKVAMLSLALSVSTSCAQIAAAAPQVVDIIKPGVTSKHELEQKARLRQSIKAAIADLRQMHKSLEESCHILSADGFIPKYVLIEHPYAEVVQSLRALEEANKEGAPLAALPVIGEEYQTLRRQLAKARSLAVRNEILINQRLSDPQVFDSSIDSNGLRALADMATDRLHRLVG
;
A
#
# COMPACT_ATOMS: atom_id res chain seq x y z
N MET A 1 31.58 -12.36 0.27
CA MET A 1 30.23 -12.35 0.89
C MET A 1 29.56 -11.03 0.54
N SER A 2 28.65 -11.04 -0.43
CA SER A 2 27.96 -9.85 -0.92
C SER A 2 27.00 -9.33 0.15
N ARG A 3 27.22 -8.09 0.61
CA ARG A 3 26.25 -7.34 1.42
C ARG A 3 24.95 -7.22 0.61
N THR A 4 23.98 -8.06 0.89
CA THR A 4 22.62 -7.92 0.39
C THR A 4 22.12 -6.54 0.81
N LYS A 5 21.85 -5.69 -0.19
CA LYS A 5 21.30 -4.34 -0.01
C LYS A 5 20.06 -4.46 0.88
N VAL A 6 20.11 -3.84 2.05
CA VAL A 6 19.08 -3.96 3.08
C VAL A 6 17.78 -3.33 2.57
N PRO A 7 16.74 -4.11 2.25
CA PRO A 7 15.47 -3.59 1.72
C PRO A 7 14.59 -2.98 2.82
N PHE A 8 15.03 -3.09 4.06
CA PHE A 8 14.34 -2.61 5.26
C PHE A 8 14.73 -1.19 5.68
N SER A 9 15.32 -0.39 4.80
CA SER A 9 15.72 0.98 5.16
C SER A 9 14.48 1.84 5.41
N LYS A 10 14.12 1.99 6.68
CA LYS A 10 13.07 2.89 7.17
C LYS A 10 13.24 4.30 6.60
N VAL A 11 14.47 4.82 6.60
CA VAL A 11 14.80 6.15 6.06
C VAL A 11 14.48 6.27 4.57
N ALA A 12 14.81 5.26 3.76
CA ALA A 12 14.51 5.28 2.33
C ALA A 12 12.99 5.24 2.07
N MET A 13 12.25 4.43 2.83
CA MET A 13 10.78 4.35 2.71
C MET A 13 10.09 5.63 3.18
N LEU A 14 10.55 6.23 4.27
CA LEU A 14 10.04 7.51 4.75
C LEU A 14 10.36 8.65 3.79
N SER A 15 11.54 8.64 3.17
CA SER A 15 11.91 9.63 2.15
C SER A 15 11.02 9.53 0.91
N LEU A 16 10.69 8.31 0.47
CA LEU A 16 9.71 8.08 -0.60
C LEU A 16 8.30 8.53 -0.18
N ALA A 17 7.86 8.20 1.04
CA ALA A 17 6.57 8.66 1.56
C ALA A 17 6.50 10.20 1.63
N LEU A 18 7.62 10.86 1.96
CA LEU A 18 7.71 12.31 2.01
C LEU A 18 7.70 12.94 0.61
N SER A 19 8.36 12.32 -0.38
CA SER A 19 8.28 12.73 -1.80
C SER A 19 6.87 12.61 -2.38
N VAL A 20 6.17 11.52 -2.03
CA VAL A 20 4.75 11.36 -2.38
C VAL A 20 3.92 12.42 -1.66
N SER A 21 4.23 12.73 -0.40
CA SER A 21 3.51 13.76 0.37
C SER A 21 3.65 15.15 -0.21
N THR A 22 4.87 15.56 -0.57
CA THR A 22 5.10 16.86 -1.21
C THR A 22 4.37 16.95 -2.55
N SER A 23 4.37 15.88 -3.34
CA SER A 23 3.64 15.80 -4.60
C SER A 23 2.12 15.88 -4.40
N CYS A 24 1.57 15.18 -3.40
CA CYS A 24 0.16 15.25 -3.04
C CYS A 24 -0.24 16.64 -2.53
N ALA A 25 0.61 17.31 -1.74
CA ALA A 25 0.37 18.68 -1.29
C ALA A 25 0.35 19.68 -2.45
N GLN A 26 1.26 19.52 -3.43
CA GLN A 26 1.24 20.32 -4.66
C GLN A 26 -0.04 20.10 -5.47
N ILE A 27 -0.52 18.86 -5.55
CA ILE A 27 -1.78 18.51 -6.21
C ILE A 27 -2.96 19.19 -5.49
N ALA A 28 -3.02 19.10 -4.16
CA ALA A 28 -4.08 19.72 -3.35
C ALA A 28 -4.08 21.25 -3.48
N ALA A 29 -2.92 21.89 -3.49
CA ALA A 29 -2.81 23.35 -3.66
C ALA A 29 -3.22 23.83 -5.06
N ALA A 30 -2.97 23.03 -6.10
CA ALA A 30 -3.32 23.36 -7.48
C ALA A 30 -4.75 22.95 -7.87
N ALA A 31 -5.39 22.04 -7.13
CA ALA A 31 -6.71 21.51 -7.46
C ALA A 31 -7.83 22.54 -7.53
N PRO A 32 -7.98 23.51 -6.59
CA PRO A 32 -9.09 24.47 -6.62
C PRO A 32 -9.04 25.35 -7.86
N GLN A 33 -7.82 25.79 -8.24
CA GLN A 33 -7.61 26.66 -9.40
C GLN A 33 -8.03 25.95 -10.68
N VAL A 34 -7.65 24.67 -10.86
CA VAL A 34 -7.99 23.90 -12.07
C VAL A 34 -9.48 23.53 -12.15
N VAL A 35 -10.14 23.35 -11.01
CA VAL A 35 -11.58 23.06 -10.94
C VAL A 35 -12.44 24.30 -11.21
N ASP A 36 -12.01 25.48 -10.74
CA ASP A 36 -12.72 26.75 -10.99
C ASP A 36 -12.59 27.26 -12.44
N ILE A 37 -11.59 26.77 -13.19
CA ILE A 37 -11.32 27.11 -14.60
C ILE A 37 -12.34 26.46 -15.57
N ILE A 38 -13.29 25.63 -15.11
CA ILE A 38 -14.37 25.07 -15.96
C ILE A 38 -15.49 26.11 -16.21
N LYS A 39 -15.14 27.37 -16.50
CA LYS A 39 -16.05 28.32 -17.14
C LYS A 39 -15.67 28.42 -18.62
N PRO A 40 -16.62 28.21 -19.55
CA PRO A 40 -16.30 28.16 -20.97
C PRO A 40 -16.04 29.59 -21.47
N GLY A 41 -14.77 29.94 -21.65
CA GLY A 41 -14.38 31.22 -22.23
C GLY A 41 -12.87 31.36 -22.30
N VAL A 42 -12.29 31.01 -23.45
CA VAL A 42 -10.87 31.21 -23.84
C VAL A 42 -9.86 30.65 -22.84
N THR A 43 -9.39 29.43 -23.11
CA THR A 43 -8.27 28.82 -22.37
C THR A 43 -7.04 29.70 -22.47
N SER A 44 -6.67 30.39 -21.39
CA SER A 44 -5.46 31.19 -21.37
C SER A 44 -4.22 30.27 -21.35
N LYS A 45 -3.09 30.74 -21.89
CA LYS A 45 -1.80 29.99 -21.80
C LYS A 45 -1.47 29.56 -20.37
N HIS A 46 -1.84 30.38 -19.40
CA HIS A 46 -1.64 30.13 -17.98
C HIS A 46 -2.41 28.90 -17.47
N GLU A 47 -3.64 28.65 -17.96
CA GLU A 47 -4.44 27.49 -17.57
C GLU A 47 -3.87 26.18 -18.11
N LEU A 48 -3.37 26.20 -19.35
CA LEU A 48 -2.70 25.05 -19.96
C LEU A 48 -1.41 24.71 -19.21
N GLU A 49 -0.64 25.73 -18.81
CA GLU A 49 0.56 25.55 -17.98
C GLU A 49 0.23 24.96 -16.60
N GLN A 50 -0.83 25.44 -15.94
CA GLN A 50 -1.25 24.91 -14.65
C GLN A 50 -1.72 23.45 -14.73
N LYS A 51 -2.50 23.11 -15.76
CA LYS A 51 -2.91 21.71 -16.02
C LYS A 51 -1.71 20.82 -16.32
N ALA A 52 -0.73 21.31 -17.09
CA ALA A 52 0.50 20.57 -17.39
C ALA A 52 1.35 20.32 -16.13
N ARG A 53 1.51 21.33 -15.27
CA ARG A 53 2.22 21.20 -13.99
C ARG A 53 1.54 20.21 -13.05
N LEU A 54 0.21 20.31 -12.91
CA LEU A 54 -0.58 19.38 -12.10
C LEU A 54 -0.40 17.93 -12.60
N ARG A 55 -0.49 17.74 -13.91
CA ARG A 55 -0.26 16.43 -14.56
C ARG A 55 1.15 15.91 -14.33
N GLN A 56 2.16 16.76 -14.38
CA GLN A 56 3.54 16.39 -14.10
C GLN A 56 3.73 15.96 -12.65
N SER A 57 3.15 16.68 -11.68
CA SER A 57 3.15 16.31 -10.26
C SER A 57 2.45 14.97 -10.01
N ILE A 58 1.30 14.72 -10.66
CA ILE A 58 0.60 13.42 -10.58
C ILE A 58 1.48 12.30 -11.12
N LYS A 59 2.15 12.50 -12.26
CA LYS A 59 3.03 11.49 -12.85
C LYS A 59 4.26 11.22 -11.98
N ALA A 60 4.86 12.25 -11.39
CA ALA A 60 5.97 12.10 -10.45
C ALA A 60 5.54 11.28 -9.22
N ALA A 61 4.40 11.62 -8.61
CA ALA A 61 3.85 10.88 -7.49
C ALA A 61 3.58 9.40 -7.83
N ILE A 62 3.05 9.11 -9.02
CA ILE A 62 2.84 7.74 -9.50
C ILE A 62 4.18 6.99 -9.65
N ALA A 63 5.22 7.64 -10.15
CA ALA A 63 6.55 7.03 -10.30
C ALA A 63 7.15 6.68 -8.93
N ASP A 64 7.09 7.61 -7.98
CA ASP A 64 7.57 7.40 -6.61
C ASP A 64 6.79 6.29 -5.90
N LEU A 65 5.46 6.26 -6.06
CA LEU A 65 4.61 5.18 -5.54
C LEU A 65 4.95 3.81 -6.14
N ARG A 66 5.30 3.75 -7.43
CA ARG A 66 5.74 2.50 -8.07
C ARG A 66 7.09 2.04 -7.52
N GLN A 67 8.02 2.96 -7.29
CA GLN A 67 9.30 2.63 -6.67
C GLN A 67 9.10 2.11 -5.25
N MET A 68 8.25 2.79 -4.46
CA MET A 68 7.90 2.34 -3.12
C MET A 68 7.19 0.98 -3.14
N HIS A 69 6.28 0.75 -4.07
CA HIS A 69 5.61 -0.55 -4.26
C HIS A 69 6.64 -1.67 -4.50
N LYS A 70 7.60 -1.45 -5.39
CA LYS A 70 8.66 -2.43 -5.67
C LYS A 70 9.48 -2.74 -4.41
N SER A 71 9.89 -1.72 -3.66
CA SER A 71 10.61 -1.92 -2.40
C SER A 71 9.78 -2.68 -1.36
N LEU A 72 8.49 -2.35 -1.22
CA LEU A 72 7.59 -3.04 -0.31
C LEU A 72 7.34 -4.50 -0.71
N GLU A 73 7.27 -4.78 -2.01
CA GLU A 73 7.09 -6.13 -2.55
C GLU A 73 8.34 -6.99 -2.36
N GLU A 74 9.53 -6.44 -2.61
CA GLU A 74 10.81 -7.09 -2.29
C GLU A 74 10.90 -7.41 -0.80
N SER A 75 10.55 -6.47 0.06
CA SER A 75 10.46 -6.69 1.51
C SER A 75 9.43 -7.76 1.88
N CYS A 76 8.25 -7.75 1.26
CA CYS A 76 7.22 -8.76 1.51
C CYS A 76 7.74 -10.17 1.19
N HIS A 77 8.46 -10.32 0.07
CA HIS A 77 9.04 -11.59 -0.33
C HIS A 77 10.09 -12.06 0.69
N ILE A 78 10.92 -11.16 1.22
CA ILE A 78 11.94 -11.53 2.22
C ILE A 78 11.29 -11.88 3.56
N LEU A 79 10.27 -11.15 3.99
CA LEU A 79 9.54 -11.42 5.24
C LEU A 79 8.77 -12.75 5.18
N SER A 80 8.24 -13.08 4.00
CA SER A 80 7.49 -14.32 3.77
C SER A 80 8.39 -15.54 3.58
N ALA A 81 9.65 -15.35 3.16
CA ALA A 81 10.62 -16.43 3.05
C ALA A 81 11.08 -16.87 4.46
N ASP A 82 11.47 -18.14 4.61
CA ASP A 82 12.02 -18.69 5.86
C ASP A 82 13.47 -18.24 6.14
N GLY A 83 13.85 -17.06 5.64
CA GLY A 83 15.16 -16.47 5.84
C GLY A 83 15.31 -15.85 7.23
N PHE A 84 16.56 -15.77 7.70
CA PHE A 84 16.90 -15.03 8.92
C PHE A 84 16.64 -13.53 8.73
N ILE A 85 15.74 -12.96 9.53
CA ILE A 85 15.48 -11.52 9.59
C ILE A 85 16.18 -10.97 10.85
N PRO A 86 17.04 -9.95 10.72
CA PRO A 86 17.70 -9.38 11.89
C PRO A 86 16.70 -8.79 12.90
N LYS A 87 16.87 -9.08 14.20
CA LYS A 87 15.96 -8.66 15.28
C LYS A 87 15.71 -7.14 15.32
N TYR A 88 16.71 -6.32 15.00
CA TYR A 88 16.55 -4.86 14.97
C TYR A 88 15.49 -4.41 13.95
N VAL A 89 15.37 -5.10 12.81
CA VAL A 89 14.34 -4.81 11.79
C VAL A 89 12.93 -5.11 12.31
N LEU A 90 12.79 -6.15 13.13
CA LEU A 90 11.51 -6.54 13.70
C LEU A 90 11.06 -5.52 14.78
N ILE A 91 11.99 -5.08 15.63
CA ILE A 91 11.70 -4.19 16.77
C ILE A 91 11.40 -2.76 16.32
N GLU A 92 11.99 -2.29 15.22
CA GLU A 92 11.84 -0.89 14.77
C GLU A 92 10.50 -0.59 14.07
N HIS A 93 9.65 -1.60 13.83
CA HIS A 93 8.37 -1.48 13.12
C HIS A 93 8.44 -0.54 11.90
N PRO A 94 9.35 -0.81 10.95
CA PRO A 94 9.70 0.16 9.90
C PRO A 94 8.54 0.49 8.95
N TYR A 95 7.46 -0.31 8.95
CA TYR A 95 6.30 -0.08 8.10
C TYR A 95 5.15 0.63 8.81
N ALA A 96 5.08 0.62 10.14
CA ALA A 96 4.00 1.27 10.89
C ALA A 96 3.88 2.76 10.57
N GLU A 97 5.00 3.50 10.58
CA GLU A 97 5.04 4.92 10.22
C GLU A 97 4.71 5.16 8.73
N VAL A 98 5.15 4.24 7.85
CA VAL A 98 4.84 4.30 6.42
C VAL A 98 3.33 4.11 6.19
N VAL A 99 2.70 3.17 6.89
CA VAL A 99 1.24 2.94 6.84
C VAL A 99 0.48 4.18 7.30
N GLN A 100 0.90 4.79 8.41
CA GLN A 100 0.27 6.02 8.92
C GLN A 100 0.40 7.17 7.91
N SER A 101 1.61 7.36 7.35
CA SER A 101 1.87 8.40 6.35
C SER A 101 1.00 8.20 5.10
N LEU A 102 0.92 6.97 4.58
CA LEU A 102 0.08 6.68 3.41
C LEU A 102 -1.40 6.83 3.71
N ARG A 103 -1.88 6.48 4.90
CA ARG A 103 -3.26 6.71 5.30
C ARG A 103 -3.58 8.21 5.37
N ALA A 104 -2.71 9.01 5.97
CA ALA A 104 -2.87 10.47 6.01
C ALA A 104 -2.92 11.06 4.60
N LEU A 105 -2.10 10.54 3.68
CA LEU A 105 -2.15 10.93 2.27
C LEU A 105 -3.45 10.52 1.57
N GLU A 106 -3.99 9.32 1.82
CA GLU A 106 -5.29 8.93 1.28
C GLU A 106 -6.40 9.89 1.72
N GLU A 107 -6.40 10.26 3.01
CA GLU A 107 -7.37 11.19 3.58
C GLU A 107 -7.24 12.58 2.97
N ALA A 108 -6.03 13.14 2.90
CA ALA A 108 -5.78 14.43 2.26
C ALA A 108 -6.18 14.42 0.77
N ASN A 109 -5.98 13.30 0.09
CA ASN A 109 -6.36 13.14 -1.31
C ASN A 109 -7.87 12.90 -1.50
N LYS A 110 -8.69 12.84 -0.44
CA LYS A 110 -10.16 12.89 -0.60
C LYS A 110 -10.63 14.29 -0.99
N GLU A 111 -9.93 15.33 -0.54
CA GLU A 111 -10.26 16.73 -0.87
C GLU A 111 -10.07 17.02 -2.37
N GLY A 112 -9.15 16.31 -3.02
CA GLY A 112 -8.95 16.36 -4.48
C GLY A 112 -9.95 15.54 -5.29
N ALA A 113 -10.99 14.94 -4.69
CA ALA A 113 -12.00 14.17 -5.40
C ALA A 113 -12.61 14.86 -6.64
N PRO A 114 -12.82 16.19 -6.69
CA PRO A 114 -13.29 16.88 -7.89
C PRO A 114 -12.36 16.73 -9.11
N LEU A 115 -11.05 16.52 -8.91
CA LEU A 115 -10.10 16.27 -10.00
C LEU A 115 -10.42 14.99 -10.77
N ALA A 116 -11.04 14.01 -10.12
CA ALA A 116 -11.43 12.75 -10.75
C ALA A 116 -12.50 12.94 -11.84
N ALA A 117 -13.30 14.00 -11.77
CA ALA A 117 -14.34 14.31 -12.74
C ALA A 117 -13.83 15.12 -13.94
N LEU A 118 -12.58 15.60 -13.90
CA LEU A 118 -12.02 16.43 -14.96
C LEU A 118 -11.62 15.61 -16.19
N PRO A 119 -11.97 16.05 -17.42
CA PRO A 119 -11.42 15.49 -18.64
C PRO A 119 -9.88 15.57 -18.63
N VAL A 120 -9.22 14.53 -19.15
CA VAL A 120 -7.74 14.42 -19.28
C VAL A 120 -6.99 14.17 -17.96
N ILE A 121 -7.37 14.78 -16.84
CA ILE A 121 -6.67 14.64 -15.54
C ILE A 121 -7.28 13.54 -14.66
N GLY A 122 -8.59 13.29 -14.79
CA GLY A 122 -9.33 12.38 -13.93
C GLY A 122 -8.80 10.96 -13.93
N GLU A 123 -8.42 10.40 -15.09
CA GLU A 123 -7.87 9.05 -15.18
C GLU A 123 -6.52 8.90 -14.48
N GLU A 124 -5.65 9.89 -14.63
CA GLU A 124 -4.32 9.90 -14.01
C GLU A 124 -4.45 10.07 -12.50
N TYR A 125 -5.37 10.92 -12.06
CA TYR A 125 -5.69 11.11 -10.65
C TYR A 125 -6.30 9.84 -10.01
N GLN A 126 -7.21 9.15 -10.70
CA GLN A 126 -7.72 7.86 -10.26
C GLN A 126 -6.63 6.78 -10.21
N THR A 127 -5.68 6.84 -11.13
CA THR A 127 -4.51 5.95 -11.12
C THR A 127 -3.62 6.23 -9.92
N LEU A 128 -3.37 7.50 -9.59
CA LEU A 128 -2.66 7.90 -8.36
C LEU A 128 -3.34 7.33 -7.11
N ARG A 129 -4.66 7.50 -6.96
CA ARG A 129 -5.42 6.97 -5.83
C ARG A 129 -5.30 5.45 -5.71
N ARG A 130 -5.40 4.73 -6.82
CA ARG A 130 -5.23 3.27 -6.85
C ARG A 130 -3.81 2.83 -6.46
N GLN A 131 -2.78 3.52 -6.93
CA GLN A 131 -1.38 3.20 -6.58
C GLN A 131 -1.10 3.46 -5.10
N LEU A 132 -1.67 4.54 -4.55
CA LEU A 132 -1.54 4.87 -3.14
C LEU A 132 -2.16 3.77 -2.25
N ALA A 133 -3.38 3.33 -2.59
CA ALA A 133 -4.06 2.23 -1.91
C ALA A 133 -3.30 0.90 -1.99
N LYS A 134 -2.72 0.58 -3.15
CA LYS A 134 -1.88 -0.61 -3.32
C LYS A 134 -0.64 -0.57 -2.44
N ALA A 135 0.07 0.56 -2.43
CA ALA A 135 1.27 0.71 -1.63
C ALA A 135 0.95 0.62 -0.12
N ARG A 136 -0.15 1.22 0.33
CA ARG A 136 -0.62 1.09 1.71
C ARG A 136 -0.95 -0.36 2.07
N SER A 137 -1.67 -1.07 1.19
CA SER A 137 -2.02 -2.47 1.42
C SER A 137 -0.78 -3.36 1.60
N LEU A 138 0.27 -3.14 0.80
CA LEU A 138 1.54 -3.85 0.95
C LEU A 138 2.28 -3.48 2.24
N ALA A 139 2.32 -2.19 2.59
CA ALA A 139 2.94 -1.75 3.83
C ALA A 139 2.26 -2.37 5.07
N VAL A 140 0.91 -2.44 5.06
CA VAL A 140 0.14 -3.13 6.11
C VAL A 140 0.48 -4.63 6.14
N ARG A 141 0.56 -5.29 4.98
CA ARG A 141 0.93 -6.70 4.91
C ARG A 141 2.31 -6.96 5.51
N ASN A 142 3.30 -6.13 5.19
CA ASN A 142 4.65 -6.26 5.74
C ASN A 142 4.67 -6.08 7.26
N GLU A 143 3.90 -5.12 7.76
CA GLU A 143 3.74 -4.91 9.21
C GLU A 143 3.12 -6.13 9.90
N ILE A 144 2.08 -6.73 9.32
CA ILE A 144 1.47 -7.97 9.84
C ILE A 144 2.48 -9.11 9.87
N LEU A 145 3.28 -9.29 8.81
CA LEU A 145 4.30 -10.34 8.76
C LEU A 145 5.37 -10.15 9.86
N ILE A 146 5.79 -8.91 10.12
CA ILE A 146 6.70 -8.62 11.25
C ILE A 146 6.04 -9.00 12.58
N ASN A 147 4.80 -8.59 12.80
CA ASN A 147 4.08 -8.88 14.04
C ASN A 147 3.87 -10.39 14.25
N GLN A 148 3.63 -11.15 13.20
CA GLN A 148 3.55 -12.62 13.25
C GLN A 148 4.88 -13.27 13.60
N ARG A 149 6.01 -12.69 13.18
CA ARG A 149 7.35 -13.20 13.52
C ARG A 149 7.78 -12.83 14.95
N LEU A 150 7.23 -11.75 15.50
CA LEU A 150 7.45 -11.32 16.88
C LEU A 150 6.55 -12.02 17.89
N SER A 151 5.36 -12.44 17.46
CA SER A 151 4.40 -13.13 18.32
C SER A 151 4.74 -14.61 18.37
N ASP A 152 5.03 -15.12 19.57
CA ASP A 152 5.08 -16.57 19.76
C ASP A 152 3.68 -17.14 19.46
N PRO A 153 3.56 -18.16 18.60
CA PRO A 153 2.27 -18.78 18.35
C PRO A 153 1.73 -19.32 19.67
N GLN A 154 0.54 -18.87 20.07
CA GLN A 154 -0.18 -19.47 21.20
C GLN A 154 -0.56 -20.88 20.79
N VAL A 155 0.24 -21.85 21.23
CA VAL A 155 -0.08 -23.26 21.13
C VAL A 155 -1.09 -23.54 22.25
N PHE A 156 -2.35 -23.71 21.87
CA PHE A 156 -3.36 -24.24 22.78
C PHE A 156 -3.18 -25.75 22.82
N ASP A 157 -2.59 -26.26 23.90
CA ASP A 157 -2.63 -27.69 24.21
C ASP A 157 -4.08 -28.07 24.53
N SER A 158 -4.79 -28.52 23.51
CA SER A 158 -6.11 -29.10 23.67
C SER A 158 -5.96 -30.54 24.15
N SER A 159 -6.59 -30.87 25.27
CA SER A 159 -6.73 -32.26 25.74
C SER A 159 -7.69 -33.10 24.89
N ILE A 160 -8.17 -32.56 23.77
CA ILE A 160 -9.05 -33.27 22.85
C ILE A 160 -8.20 -34.26 22.06
N ASP A 161 -8.58 -35.54 22.15
CA ASP A 161 -7.98 -36.62 21.38
C ASP A 161 -8.04 -36.31 19.89
N SER A 162 -6.89 -35.95 19.32
CA SER A 162 -6.73 -35.62 17.90
C SER A 162 -7.10 -36.80 17.00
N ASN A 163 -7.02 -38.03 17.51
CA ASN A 163 -7.48 -39.22 16.80
C ASN A 163 -9.01 -39.30 16.75
N GLY A 164 -9.71 -38.92 17.83
CA GLY A 164 -11.16 -38.83 17.86
C GLY A 164 -11.70 -37.75 16.90
N LEU A 165 -11.01 -36.60 16.81
CA LEU A 165 -11.34 -35.55 15.84
C LEU A 165 -11.13 -35.99 14.40
N ARG A 166 -10.03 -36.70 14.11
CA ARG A 166 -9.79 -37.30 12.78
C ARG A 166 -10.85 -38.33 12.42
N ALA A 167 -11.19 -39.23 13.35
CA ALA A 167 -12.21 -40.25 13.13
C ALA A 167 -13.60 -39.64 12.85
N LEU A 168 -13.97 -38.54 13.53
CA LEU A 168 -15.21 -37.81 13.26
C LEU A 168 -15.19 -37.14 11.88
N ALA A 169 -14.07 -36.55 11.48
CA ALA A 169 -13.91 -35.93 10.16
C ALA A 169 -13.97 -36.98 9.03
N ASP A 170 -13.30 -38.13 9.20
CA ASP A 170 -13.31 -39.24 8.24
C ASP A 170 -14.72 -39.82 8.11
N MET A 171 -15.43 -40.01 9.23
CA MET A 171 -16.81 -40.51 9.25
C MET A 171 -17.80 -39.53 8.57
N ALA A 172 -17.62 -38.22 8.74
CA ALA A 172 -18.41 -37.22 8.04
C ALA A 172 -18.12 -37.21 6.52
N THR A 173 -16.86 -37.40 6.14
CA THR A 173 -16.41 -37.43 4.75
C THR A 173 -16.91 -38.69 4.02
N ASP A 174 -16.84 -39.85 4.66
CA ASP A 174 -17.39 -41.11 4.15
C ASP A 174 -18.92 -41.05 4.00
N ARG A 175 -19.60 -40.41 4.96
CA ARG A 175 -21.05 -40.23 4.89
C ARG A 175 -21.46 -39.32 3.73
N LEU A 176 -20.69 -38.26 3.45
CA LEU A 176 -20.89 -37.40 2.30
C LEU A 176 -20.63 -38.15 0.98
N HIS A 177 -19.58 -38.97 0.92
CA HIS A 177 -19.30 -39.82 -0.25
C HIS A 177 -20.45 -40.78 -0.56
N ARG A 178 -21.07 -41.37 0.46
CA ARG A 178 -22.25 -42.26 0.30
C ARG A 178 -23.55 -41.55 -0.05
N LEU A 179 -23.62 -40.22 0.09
CA LEU A 179 -24.80 -39.43 -0.29
C LEU A 179 -24.71 -38.91 -1.73
N VAL A 180 -23.52 -38.97 -2.34
CA VAL A 180 -23.25 -38.47 -3.70
C VAL A 180 -22.97 -39.60 -4.71
N GLY A 181 -22.74 -40.84 -4.24
CA GLY A 181 -22.64 -42.05 -5.07
C GLY A 181 -23.93 -42.86 -5.03
#